data_AF-A0A940CE34-F1
#
_entry.id   AF-A0A940CE34-F1
#
_cell.length_a   1.000
_cell.length_b   1.000
_cell.length_c   1.000
_cell.angle_alpha   90.00
_cell.angle_beta   90.00
_cell.angle_gamma   90.00
#
_symmetry.space_group_name_H-M   'P 1'
#
loop_
_entity.id
_entity.type
_entity.pdbx_description
1 polymer ?
#
loop_
_entity_poly.entity_id
_entity_poly.type
_entity_poly.pdbx_seq_one_letter_code
_entity_poly.pdbx_strand_id
1 'polypeptide(L)'
;MKQAKGRNRLLCVLAGIVLVSLLFSMTLASAGGPSGNGDSTIIVSLGDSYSSGEGNEDFYGYDPSSVLNTIQSEDWLAHRSEKAWAGLLTLPGVDGRMRTHRYVPGEENTNGVNWYFVAASGATIDNINTSADNGKQNRNYYRRDGTELYFGTTALPGQLDVFYDTPGLDREEVDYVTITIGGNDVGFFSMMVDAVNPLSGELFDRINTELDTFYDEGGTRDKLYNAYHRIEEAAPNATIIVAGYPELFSYSGSTLGFISRNEADFINGSVREFNRRIWKVVVECRKEGMKIEFVDVEAAFKGHQAYTKEPYIYKIYLAAQEQDCCSNEVSRYSLHPNKSGQKKYAEAVQTRINDLERKKTQTRDTSEVKNIVLVLDSSAGTEENVLTEIRQAAGAFIDSMLAEDAAIGIVSYSTYANMKTDFSRNADYLKSAVDSIYADSRANIYAGLELAEEMLDGTDTSDKIIVLADIDPADEGLLGEELLEYCESLRGKGITVYTLGGCELSGEEQLTRFFDDTADRINGISDRPEPAVSAETPVPAETTEKKAAVWPRIVFPSVAAVVIAATLTIILVKKRKAGKK
;
A
#
# COMPACT_ATOMS: atom_id res chain seq x y z
N MET A 1 33.90 52.62 -14.10
CA MET A 1 33.43 52.17 -15.43
C MET A 1 34.18 50.89 -15.75
N LYS A 2 33.74 49.70 -15.30
CA LYS A 2 32.46 48.99 -15.51
C LYS A 2 32.17 48.70 -16.98
N GLN A 3 31.97 47.39 -17.22
CA GLN A 3 31.30 46.72 -18.34
C GLN A 3 32.07 46.56 -19.66
N ALA A 4 32.68 45.37 -19.84
CA ALA A 4 32.55 44.55 -21.07
C ALA A 4 33.47 43.31 -21.01
N LYS A 5 33.25 42.37 -20.07
CA LYS A 5 33.90 41.04 -20.12
C LYS A 5 32.98 39.86 -19.78
N GLY A 6 31.68 40.10 -19.58
CA GLY A 6 30.71 39.09 -19.16
C GLY A 6 29.74 38.57 -20.23
N ARG A 7 29.78 39.07 -21.47
CA ARG A 7 28.73 38.76 -22.47
C ARG A 7 29.06 37.68 -23.51
N ASN A 8 30.30 37.20 -23.57
CA ASN A 8 30.71 36.22 -24.60
C ASN A 8 30.78 34.75 -24.11
N ARG A 9 30.59 34.48 -22.81
CA ARG A 9 30.50 33.08 -22.32
C ARG A 9 29.06 32.55 -22.23
N LEU A 10 28.06 33.44 -22.19
CA LEU A 10 26.64 33.04 -22.13
C LEU A 10 26.07 32.66 -23.51
N LEU A 11 26.58 33.27 -24.60
CA LEU A 11 26.15 32.94 -25.97
C LEU A 11 26.72 31.61 -26.50
N CYS A 12 27.90 31.17 -26.03
CA CYS A 12 28.45 29.87 -26.45
C CYS A 12 27.81 28.68 -25.71
N VAL A 13 27.26 28.89 -24.50
CA VAL A 13 26.58 27.83 -23.73
C VAL A 13 25.13 27.64 -24.20
N LEU A 14 24.45 28.71 -24.62
CA LEU A 14 23.10 28.63 -25.20
C LEU A 14 23.09 28.05 -26.63
N ALA A 15 24.16 28.24 -27.42
CA ALA A 15 24.29 27.60 -28.74
C ALA A 15 24.58 26.09 -28.67
N GLY A 16 25.16 25.60 -27.56
CA GLY A 16 25.41 24.17 -27.34
C GLY A 16 24.16 23.38 -26.92
N ILE A 17 23.19 24.02 -26.27
CA ILE A 17 21.96 23.36 -25.79
C ILE A 17 20.89 23.24 -26.90
N VAL A 18 20.91 24.14 -27.89
CA VAL A 18 20.00 24.10 -29.05
C VAL A 18 20.48 23.16 -30.16
N LEU A 19 21.79 22.84 -30.22
CA LEU A 19 22.32 21.90 -31.23
C LEU A 19 22.17 20.41 -30.85
N VAL A 20 22.03 20.10 -29.57
CA VAL A 20 21.77 18.72 -29.10
C VAL A 20 20.28 18.34 -29.21
N SER A 21 19.40 19.34 -29.33
CA SER A 21 17.95 19.14 -29.48
C SER A 21 17.46 19.04 -30.94
N LEU A 22 18.36 19.16 -31.94
CA LEU A 22 18.02 19.08 -33.38
C LEU A 22 18.68 17.93 -34.15
N LEU A 23 19.42 17.04 -33.47
CA LEU A 23 20.06 15.86 -34.09
C LEU A 23 19.39 14.51 -33.77
N PHE A 24 18.25 14.50 -33.09
CA PHE A 24 17.34 13.35 -33.06
C PHE A 24 16.31 13.46 -34.20
N SER A 25 16.80 13.58 -35.44
CA SER A 25 15.96 13.50 -36.63
C SER A 25 15.93 12.04 -37.10
N MET A 26 14.74 11.44 -36.99
CA MET A 26 14.21 10.35 -37.81
C MET A 26 15.23 9.49 -38.57
N THR A 27 15.66 8.41 -37.95
CA THR A 27 15.82 7.14 -38.68
C THR A 27 14.55 6.33 -38.47
N LEU A 28 13.61 6.46 -39.41
CA LEU A 28 12.65 5.40 -39.72
C LEU A 28 13.46 4.22 -40.28
N ALA A 29 14.06 3.44 -39.38
CA ALA A 29 14.40 2.07 -39.69
C ALA A 29 13.14 1.26 -39.42
N SER A 30 12.57 0.65 -40.46
CA SER A 30 11.63 -0.45 -40.28
C SER A 30 12.39 -1.64 -39.69
N ALA A 31 12.70 -1.59 -38.40
CA ALA A 31 12.87 -2.79 -37.64
C ALA A 31 11.45 -3.28 -37.39
N GLY A 32 11.04 -4.32 -38.12
CA GLY A 32 9.84 -5.06 -37.76
C GLY A 32 9.96 -5.36 -36.28
N GLY A 33 9.06 -4.79 -35.49
CA GLY A 33 8.90 -5.18 -34.10
C GLY A 33 8.77 -6.70 -34.06
N PRO A 34 9.14 -7.34 -32.94
CA PRO A 34 8.81 -8.75 -32.79
C PRO A 34 7.32 -8.87 -33.11
N SER A 35 6.98 -9.70 -34.11
CA SER A 35 5.63 -10.19 -34.25
C SER A 35 5.38 -11.08 -33.05
N GLY A 36 5.19 -10.46 -31.89
CA GLY A 36 4.52 -11.10 -30.78
C GLY A 36 3.14 -11.38 -31.31
N ASN A 37 2.80 -12.65 -31.40
CA ASN A 37 1.41 -13.06 -31.35
C ASN A 37 0.91 -12.52 -29.99
N GLY A 38 0.40 -11.28 -29.98
CA GLY A 38 0.20 -10.53 -28.75
C GLY A 38 -1.14 -10.90 -28.19
N ASP A 39 -1.21 -12.03 -27.49
CA ASP A 39 -2.43 -12.42 -26.78
C ASP A 39 -2.83 -11.28 -25.84
N SER A 40 -4.06 -10.81 -25.99
CA SER A 40 -4.61 -9.68 -25.25
C SER A 40 -4.79 -10.08 -23.79
N THR A 41 -4.35 -9.23 -22.85
CA THR A 41 -4.38 -9.57 -21.41
C THR A 41 -5.78 -9.88 -20.90
N ILE A 42 -5.93 -10.94 -20.11
CA ILE A 42 -7.21 -11.36 -19.51
C ILE A 42 -7.22 -11.07 -18.00
N ILE A 43 -8.32 -10.52 -17.51
CA ILE A 43 -8.53 -10.20 -16.10
C ILE A 43 -9.86 -10.74 -15.58
N VAL A 44 -9.84 -11.35 -14.40
CA VAL A 44 -11.03 -11.80 -13.67
C VAL A 44 -11.16 -11.01 -12.36
N SER A 45 -12.32 -10.40 -12.13
CA SER A 45 -12.57 -9.58 -10.95
C SER A 45 -13.59 -10.26 -10.02
N LEU A 46 -13.06 -10.75 -8.90
CA LEU A 46 -13.77 -11.37 -7.79
C LEU A 46 -14.00 -10.33 -6.67
N GLY A 47 -14.66 -10.76 -5.61
CA GLY A 47 -14.71 -10.04 -4.34
C GLY A 47 -16.10 -9.66 -3.88
N ASP A 48 -16.12 -8.74 -2.93
CA ASP A 48 -17.32 -8.26 -2.24
C ASP A 48 -17.90 -6.96 -2.85
N SER A 49 -18.67 -6.22 -2.06
CA SER A 49 -19.33 -4.98 -2.46
C SER A 49 -18.37 -3.84 -2.83
N TYR A 50 -17.14 -3.83 -2.30
CA TYR A 50 -16.13 -2.86 -2.67
C TYR A 50 -15.61 -3.11 -4.09
N SER A 51 -15.57 -4.37 -4.53
CA SER A 51 -15.28 -4.77 -5.90
C SER A 51 -16.48 -4.69 -6.83
N SER A 52 -17.69 -5.05 -6.35
CA SER A 52 -18.91 -4.99 -7.17
C SER A 52 -19.33 -3.55 -7.49
N GLY A 53 -18.91 -2.58 -6.67
CA GLY A 53 -19.23 -1.17 -6.86
C GLY A 53 -20.56 -0.75 -6.25
N GLU A 54 -20.94 -1.38 -5.14
CA GLU A 54 -22.17 -1.09 -4.38
C GLU A 54 -22.42 0.42 -4.19
N GLY A 55 -23.68 0.83 -4.30
CA GLY A 55 -24.11 2.23 -4.28
C GLY A 55 -23.77 3.09 -5.48
N ASN A 56 -23.17 2.52 -6.53
CA ASN A 56 -22.89 3.25 -7.76
C ASN A 56 -23.78 2.77 -8.90
N GLU A 57 -25.07 3.07 -8.83
CA GLU A 57 -25.96 2.93 -10.00
C GLU A 57 -25.34 3.63 -11.22
N ASP A 58 -25.46 3.15 -12.46
CA ASP A 58 -26.31 2.06 -12.92
C ASP A 58 -25.68 0.67 -12.69
N PHE A 59 -26.50 -0.28 -12.25
CA PHE A 59 -26.11 -1.69 -12.09
C PHE A 59 -26.43 -2.47 -13.35
N TYR A 60 -25.53 -3.37 -13.74
CA TYR A 60 -25.77 -4.29 -14.84
C TYR A 60 -27.00 -5.16 -14.55
N GLY A 61 -27.77 -5.47 -15.61
CA GLY A 61 -28.98 -6.28 -15.49
C GLY A 61 -30.19 -5.56 -14.91
N TYR A 62 -30.08 -4.27 -14.56
CA TYR A 62 -31.25 -3.47 -14.24
C TYR A 62 -32.09 -3.22 -15.50
N ASP A 63 -33.37 -3.59 -15.44
CA ASP A 63 -34.35 -3.32 -16.49
C ASP A 63 -35.52 -2.49 -15.92
N PRO A 64 -35.57 -1.17 -16.20
CA PRO A 64 -36.64 -0.30 -15.70
C PRO A 64 -38.01 -0.63 -16.33
N SER A 65 -38.05 -1.43 -17.39
CA SER A 65 -39.30 -1.85 -18.04
C SER A 65 -39.85 -3.18 -17.51
N SER A 66 -39.05 -3.93 -16.74
CA SER A 66 -39.44 -5.23 -16.19
C SER A 66 -38.74 -5.53 -14.87
N VAL A 67 -39.51 -5.46 -13.77
CA VAL A 67 -39.03 -5.92 -12.47
C VAL A 67 -38.66 -7.40 -12.49
N LEU A 68 -39.39 -8.22 -13.25
CA LEU A 68 -39.10 -9.66 -13.41
C LEU A 68 -37.72 -9.91 -14.04
N ASN A 69 -37.36 -9.17 -15.10
CA ASN A 69 -36.05 -9.30 -15.73
C ASN A 69 -34.95 -8.87 -14.74
N THR A 70 -35.20 -7.78 -14.01
CA THR A 70 -34.26 -7.26 -13.03
C THR A 70 -33.97 -8.27 -11.90
N ILE A 71 -35.00 -8.83 -11.25
CA ILE A 71 -34.82 -9.75 -10.12
C ILE A 71 -34.31 -11.14 -10.52
N GLN A 72 -34.34 -11.46 -11.82
CA GLN A 72 -33.74 -12.68 -12.38
C GLN A 72 -32.28 -12.46 -12.79
N SER A 73 -31.82 -11.22 -12.87
CA SER A 73 -30.44 -10.92 -13.24
C SER A 73 -29.48 -11.17 -12.07
N GLU A 74 -28.52 -12.07 -12.27
CA GLU A 74 -27.42 -12.29 -11.33
C GLU A 74 -26.59 -11.02 -11.11
N ASP A 75 -26.36 -10.23 -12.16
CA ASP A 75 -25.61 -8.97 -12.07
C ASP A 75 -26.27 -7.96 -11.15
N TRP A 76 -27.59 -7.81 -11.30
CA TRP A 76 -28.34 -6.87 -10.49
C TRP A 76 -28.42 -7.36 -9.04
N LEU A 77 -28.67 -8.65 -8.81
CA LEU A 77 -28.67 -9.25 -7.48
C LEU A 77 -27.31 -9.14 -6.78
N ALA A 78 -26.22 -9.25 -7.54
CA ALA A 78 -24.85 -9.05 -7.09
C ALA A 78 -24.45 -7.59 -6.91
N HIS A 79 -25.28 -6.63 -7.35
CA HIS A 79 -24.97 -5.20 -7.37
C HIS A 79 -23.66 -4.90 -8.11
N ARG A 80 -23.50 -5.47 -9.29
CA ARG A 80 -22.37 -5.19 -10.18
C ARG A 80 -22.58 -3.89 -10.93
N SER A 81 -21.81 -2.87 -10.60
CA SER A 81 -21.92 -1.52 -11.13
C SER A 81 -21.10 -1.31 -12.41
N GLU A 82 -21.64 -0.53 -13.35
CA GLU A 82 -20.90 -0.02 -14.51
C GLU A 82 -19.77 0.95 -14.15
N LYS A 83 -19.76 1.41 -12.90
CA LYS A 83 -18.82 2.39 -12.32
C LYS A 83 -17.88 1.73 -11.32
N ALA A 84 -17.93 0.41 -11.14
CA ALA A 84 -17.00 -0.36 -10.33
C ALA A 84 -15.56 -0.14 -10.80
N TRP A 85 -14.62 -0.03 -9.85
CA TRP A 85 -13.23 0.31 -10.10
C TRP A 85 -12.53 -0.68 -11.04
N ALA A 86 -12.86 -1.97 -10.95
CA ALA A 86 -12.29 -3.01 -11.81
C ALA A 86 -12.60 -2.75 -13.30
N GLY A 87 -13.81 -2.28 -13.61
CA GLY A 87 -14.20 -1.90 -14.96
C GLY A 87 -13.52 -0.64 -15.48
N LEU A 88 -12.91 0.15 -14.59
CA LEU A 88 -12.13 1.35 -14.94
C LEU A 88 -10.65 1.03 -15.20
N LEU A 89 -10.18 -0.20 -15.06
CA LEU A 89 -8.79 -0.55 -15.37
C LEU A 89 -8.52 -0.54 -16.88
N THR A 90 -7.24 -0.45 -17.24
CA THR A 90 -6.70 -0.58 -18.60
C THR A 90 -5.56 -1.59 -18.59
N LEU A 91 -5.46 -2.44 -19.61
CA LEU A 91 -4.44 -3.48 -19.70
C LEU A 91 -3.67 -3.37 -21.03
N PRO A 92 -2.41 -3.83 -21.07
CA PRO A 92 -1.65 -3.90 -22.32
C PRO A 92 -2.38 -4.71 -23.38
N GLY A 93 -2.34 -4.25 -24.64
CA GLY A 93 -2.98 -4.94 -25.76
C GLY A 93 -4.51 -4.91 -25.76
N VAL A 94 -5.16 -4.23 -24.80
CA VAL A 94 -6.61 -4.09 -24.74
C VAL A 94 -7.00 -2.61 -24.89
N ASP A 95 -7.73 -2.28 -25.95
CA ASP A 95 -8.09 -0.89 -26.26
C ASP A 95 -9.18 -0.35 -25.32
N GLY A 96 -8.85 0.66 -24.53
CA GLY A 96 -9.83 1.32 -23.65
C GLY A 96 -9.94 0.66 -22.27
N ARG A 97 -11.12 0.74 -21.66
CA ARG A 97 -11.35 0.35 -20.25
C ARG A 97 -11.96 -1.04 -20.18
N MET A 98 -11.66 -1.81 -19.15
CA MET A 98 -12.11 -3.21 -19.03
C MET A 98 -13.62 -3.39 -19.13
N ARG A 99 -14.41 -2.41 -18.68
CA ARG A 99 -15.87 -2.45 -18.84
C ARG A 99 -16.38 -2.56 -20.28
N THR A 100 -15.61 -2.16 -21.29
CA THR A 100 -16.00 -2.30 -22.70
C THR A 100 -15.64 -3.66 -23.31
N HIS A 101 -14.95 -4.51 -22.56
CA HIS A 101 -14.46 -5.85 -22.91
C HIS A 101 -15.00 -6.92 -21.96
N ARG A 102 -16.13 -6.60 -21.32
CA ARG A 102 -16.77 -7.45 -20.32
C ARG A 102 -17.39 -8.68 -20.98
N TYR A 103 -17.19 -9.85 -20.41
CA TYR A 103 -17.96 -11.04 -20.74
C TYR A 103 -19.42 -10.89 -20.29
N VAL A 104 -20.35 -11.09 -21.22
CA VAL A 104 -21.79 -11.17 -20.94
C VAL A 104 -22.33 -12.49 -21.53
N PRO A 105 -22.90 -13.39 -20.70
CA PRO A 105 -23.43 -14.67 -21.18
C PRO A 105 -24.46 -14.49 -22.29
N GLY A 106 -24.24 -15.14 -23.43
CA GLY A 106 -25.20 -15.16 -24.54
C GLY A 106 -25.19 -13.92 -25.44
N GLU A 107 -24.29 -12.96 -25.22
CA GLU A 107 -24.12 -11.78 -26.08
C GLU A 107 -22.86 -11.87 -26.96
N GLU A 108 -22.95 -11.37 -28.20
CA GLU A 108 -21.80 -11.25 -29.09
C GLU A 108 -20.92 -10.07 -28.67
N ASN A 109 -19.72 -10.35 -28.16
CA ASN A 109 -18.78 -9.33 -27.71
C ASN A 109 -17.93 -8.79 -28.88
N THR A 110 -18.46 -7.75 -29.53
CA THR A 110 -17.84 -7.12 -30.72
C THR A 110 -16.44 -6.53 -30.50
N ASN A 111 -16.06 -6.21 -29.26
CA ASN A 111 -14.75 -5.67 -28.91
C ASN A 111 -13.74 -6.75 -28.48
N GLY A 112 -14.15 -8.03 -28.41
CA GLY A 112 -13.41 -9.07 -27.71
C GLY A 112 -13.80 -9.15 -26.22
N VAL A 113 -13.36 -10.22 -25.57
CA VAL A 113 -13.63 -10.49 -24.16
C VAL A 113 -12.30 -10.59 -23.43
N ASN A 114 -12.06 -9.65 -22.53
CA ASN A 114 -10.85 -9.60 -21.71
C ASN A 114 -11.16 -9.46 -20.22
N TRP A 115 -12.42 -9.18 -19.85
CA TRP A 115 -12.81 -8.96 -18.47
C TRP A 115 -13.99 -9.80 -18.04
N TYR A 116 -13.79 -10.61 -17.00
CA TYR A 116 -14.84 -11.41 -16.36
C TYR A 116 -15.14 -10.82 -14.99
N PHE A 117 -16.36 -10.34 -14.78
CA PHE A 117 -16.74 -9.60 -13.58
C PHE A 117 -17.79 -10.35 -12.78
N VAL A 118 -17.37 -10.97 -11.66
CA VAL A 118 -18.22 -11.84 -10.84
C VAL A 118 -18.26 -11.47 -9.36
N ALA A 119 -17.59 -10.39 -8.95
CA ALA A 119 -17.72 -9.82 -7.60
C ALA A 119 -19.20 -9.61 -7.23
N ALA A 120 -19.52 -9.77 -5.96
CA ALA A 120 -20.89 -9.71 -5.47
C ALA A 120 -20.97 -9.00 -4.11
N SER A 121 -21.88 -8.03 -4.02
CA SER A 121 -22.17 -7.32 -2.78
C SER A 121 -22.52 -8.28 -1.65
N GLY A 122 -21.95 -8.07 -0.47
CA GLY A 122 -22.17 -8.91 0.71
C GLY A 122 -21.55 -10.32 0.64
N ALA A 123 -20.65 -10.59 -0.31
CA ALA A 123 -19.92 -11.86 -0.36
C ALA A 123 -18.98 -12.00 0.84
N THR A 124 -18.98 -13.16 1.47
CA THR A 124 -17.96 -13.57 2.46
C THR A 124 -16.85 -14.36 1.78
N ILE A 125 -15.78 -14.68 2.50
CA ILE A 125 -14.66 -15.48 1.95
C ILE A 125 -15.14 -16.83 1.40
N ASP A 126 -16.10 -17.47 2.08
CA ASP A 126 -16.66 -18.75 1.62
C ASP A 126 -17.34 -18.64 0.24
N ASN A 127 -17.85 -17.45 -0.12
CA ASN A 127 -18.47 -17.23 -1.44
C ASN A 127 -17.47 -17.16 -2.60
N ILE A 128 -16.17 -17.13 -2.32
CA ILE A 128 -15.14 -17.27 -3.34
C ILE A 128 -15.14 -18.69 -3.90
N ASN A 129 -15.43 -19.71 -3.08
CA ASN A 129 -15.43 -21.11 -3.52
C ASN A 129 -16.34 -21.35 -4.75
N THR A 130 -16.17 -22.50 -5.39
CA THR A 130 -17.11 -22.93 -6.44
C THR A 130 -18.48 -23.24 -5.84
N SER A 131 -19.54 -23.22 -6.64
CA SER A 131 -20.87 -23.68 -6.22
C SER A 131 -20.86 -25.10 -5.69
N ALA A 132 -19.96 -25.96 -6.20
CA ALA A 132 -19.80 -27.34 -5.75
C ALA A 132 -19.13 -27.43 -4.37
N ASP A 133 -18.30 -26.45 -4.00
CA ASP A 133 -17.63 -26.32 -2.71
C ASP A 133 -18.30 -25.26 -1.81
N ASN A 134 -19.64 -25.30 -1.77
CA ASN A 134 -20.49 -24.44 -0.94
C ASN A 134 -20.33 -22.93 -1.15
N GLY A 135 -19.82 -22.48 -2.31
CA GLY A 135 -19.60 -21.06 -2.61
C GLY A 135 -20.84 -20.23 -2.91
N LYS A 136 -22.02 -20.85 -3.01
CA LYS A 136 -23.26 -20.13 -3.38
C LYS A 136 -23.61 -19.04 -2.37
N GLN A 137 -23.99 -17.86 -2.86
CA GLN A 137 -24.43 -16.75 -2.02
C GLN A 137 -25.95 -16.55 -2.14
N ASN A 138 -26.68 -16.68 -1.02
CA ASN A 138 -28.12 -16.40 -1.02
C ASN A 138 -28.39 -14.89 -1.01
N ARG A 139 -29.13 -14.41 -2.01
CA ARG A 139 -29.53 -13.01 -2.18
C ARG A 139 -31.03 -12.86 -2.04
N ASN A 140 -31.43 -12.14 -1.00
CA ASN A 140 -32.82 -11.73 -0.86
C ASN A 140 -33.11 -10.57 -1.82
N TYR A 141 -34.32 -10.52 -2.36
CA TYR A 141 -34.80 -9.35 -3.08
C TYR A 141 -36.17 -8.92 -2.58
N TYR A 142 -36.44 -7.62 -2.64
CA TYR A 142 -37.73 -7.01 -2.36
C TYR A 142 -37.95 -5.85 -3.32
N ARG A 143 -38.94 -5.93 -4.21
CA ARG A 143 -39.23 -4.89 -5.19
C ARG A 143 -40.72 -4.74 -5.47
N ARG A 144 -41.18 -3.50 -5.55
CA ARG A 144 -42.58 -3.16 -5.83
C ARG A 144 -42.70 -2.67 -7.28
N ASP A 145 -43.72 -3.14 -7.98
CA ASP A 145 -44.15 -2.61 -9.27
C ASP A 145 -45.64 -2.25 -9.19
N GLY A 146 -45.92 -0.94 -9.11
CA GLY A 146 -47.27 -0.45 -8.82
C GLY A 146 -47.83 -1.06 -7.52
N THR A 147 -48.84 -1.92 -7.63
CA THR A 147 -49.46 -2.64 -6.51
C THR A 147 -48.88 -4.03 -6.26
N GLU A 148 -48.11 -4.57 -7.21
CA GLU A 148 -47.51 -5.89 -7.09
C GLU A 148 -46.21 -5.83 -6.29
N LEU A 149 -45.96 -6.90 -5.53
CA LEU A 149 -44.77 -7.03 -4.70
C LEU A 149 -44.04 -8.33 -5.05
N TYR A 150 -42.80 -8.18 -5.49
CA TYR A 150 -41.86 -9.24 -5.80
C TYR A 150 -40.88 -9.37 -4.64
N PHE A 151 -40.81 -10.55 -4.04
CA PHE A 151 -39.84 -10.85 -2.99
C PHE A 151 -39.45 -12.31 -3.00
N GLY A 152 -38.23 -12.61 -2.59
CA GLY A 152 -37.73 -13.97 -2.57
C GLY A 152 -36.24 -14.04 -2.28
N THR A 153 -35.67 -15.22 -2.48
CA THR A 153 -34.25 -15.49 -2.32
C THR A 153 -33.75 -16.22 -3.56
N THR A 154 -32.66 -15.74 -4.15
CA THR A 154 -31.96 -16.37 -5.28
C THR A 154 -30.54 -16.68 -4.86
N ALA A 155 -30.03 -17.86 -5.18
CA ALA A 155 -28.63 -18.18 -4.95
C ALA A 155 -27.80 -17.72 -6.14
N LEU A 156 -26.83 -16.84 -5.91
CA LEU A 156 -25.75 -16.55 -6.86
C LEU A 156 -24.76 -17.73 -6.88
N PRO A 157 -24.13 -18.01 -8.04
CA PRO A 157 -23.07 -19.00 -8.13
C PRO A 157 -21.87 -18.63 -7.25
N GLY A 158 -21.05 -19.63 -6.93
CA GLY A 158 -19.76 -19.41 -6.30
C GLY A 158 -18.82 -18.69 -7.25
N GLN A 159 -18.01 -17.74 -6.77
CA GLN A 159 -17.30 -16.85 -7.69
C GLN A 159 -16.24 -17.57 -8.53
N LEU A 160 -15.61 -18.62 -7.99
CA LEU A 160 -14.66 -19.45 -8.74
C LEU A 160 -15.31 -20.27 -9.87
N ASP A 161 -16.64 -20.39 -9.94
CA ASP A 161 -17.33 -21.05 -11.06
C ASP A 161 -16.97 -20.38 -12.40
N VAL A 162 -16.62 -19.07 -12.38
CA VAL A 162 -16.21 -18.35 -13.59
C VAL A 162 -15.07 -19.03 -14.35
N PHE A 163 -14.13 -19.67 -13.66
CA PHE A 163 -12.97 -20.33 -14.29
C PHE A 163 -13.29 -21.70 -14.89
N TYR A 164 -14.40 -22.32 -14.47
CA TYR A 164 -14.76 -23.68 -14.84
C TYR A 164 -15.96 -23.75 -15.78
N ASP A 165 -16.92 -22.84 -15.59
CA ASP A 165 -18.22 -22.90 -16.25
C ASP A 165 -18.36 -21.87 -17.38
N THR A 166 -17.41 -20.93 -17.52
CA THR A 166 -17.47 -19.89 -18.57
C THR A 166 -16.98 -20.40 -19.92
N PRO A 167 -17.84 -20.47 -20.96
CA PRO A 167 -17.41 -20.91 -22.28
C PRO A 167 -16.38 -19.97 -22.89
N GLY A 168 -15.27 -20.54 -23.38
CA GLY A 168 -14.23 -19.80 -24.09
C GLY A 168 -13.22 -19.07 -23.21
N LEU A 169 -13.33 -19.17 -21.87
CA LEU A 169 -12.26 -18.76 -20.97
C LEU A 169 -11.25 -19.91 -20.80
N ASP A 170 -10.04 -19.73 -21.30
CA ASP A 170 -8.92 -20.59 -20.89
C ASP A 170 -8.34 -20.04 -19.58
N ARG A 171 -8.50 -20.81 -18.50
CA ARG A 171 -8.02 -20.43 -17.17
C ARG A 171 -6.50 -20.30 -17.07
N GLU A 172 -5.76 -20.93 -17.99
CA GLU A 172 -4.31 -20.82 -18.08
C GLU A 172 -3.86 -19.51 -18.74
N GLU A 173 -4.75 -18.85 -19.49
CA GLU A 173 -4.48 -17.56 -20.16
C GLU A 173 -4.88 -16.35 -19.31
N VAL A 174 -5.40 -16.57 -18.09
CA VAL A 174 -5.72 -15.47 -17.18
C VAL A 174 -4.44 -14.84 -16.64
N ASP A 175 -4.23 -13.56 -16.92
CA ASP A 175 -3.06 -12.81 -16.46
C ASP A 175 -3.24 -12.21 -15.06
N TYR A 176 -4.46 -11.80 -14.74
CA TYR A 176 -4.76 -11.07 -13.53
C TYR A 176 -6.05 -11.55 -12.87
N VAL A 177 -6.01 -11.70 -11.55
CA VAL A 177 -7.21 -11.80 -10.72
C VAL A 177 -7.22 -10.63 -9.76
N THR A 178 -8.31 -9.86 -9.68
CA THR A 178 -8.45 -8.77 -8.71
C THR A 178 -9.51 -9.12 -7.67
N ILE A 179 -9.27 -8.79 -6.40
CA ILE A 179 -10.20 -9.13 -5.32
C ILE A 179 -10.17 -8.13 -4.16
N THR A 180 -11.36 -7.85 -3.60
CA THR A 180 -11.56 -7.37 -2.22
C THR A 180 -12.40 -8.42 -1.49
N ILE A 181 -11.98 -8.93 -0.35
CA ILE A 181 -12.78 -9.91 0.41
C ILE A 181 -12.46 -9.87 1.91
N GLY A 182 -13.34 -10.44 2.72
CA GLY A 182 -13.17 -10.58 4.17
C GLY A 182 -13.86 -9.51 5.02
N GLY A 183 -14.23 -8.35 4.45
CA GLY A 183 -14.88 -7.28 5.24
C GLY A 183 -16.23 -7.71 5.82
N ASN A 184 -16.95 -8.59 5.11
CA ASN A 184 -18.21 -9.17 5.60
C ASN A 184 -17.99 -10.26 6.66
N ASP A 185 -16.86 -10.97 6.62
CA ASP A 185 -16.50 -12.03 7.58
C ASP A 185 -16.19 -11.45 8.95
N VAL A 186 -15.48 -10.31 9.00
CA VAL A 186 -15.22 -9.57 10.26
C VAL A 186 -16.38 -8.66 10.69
N GLY A 187 -17.50 -8.68 9.96
CA GLY A 187 -18.77 -8.10 10.40
C GLY A 187 -18.97 -6.60 10.18
N PHE A 188 -18.05 -5.89 9.50
CA PHE A 188 -18.10 -4.42 9.34
C PHE A 188 -19.46 -3.88 8.87
N PHE A 189 -20.16 -4.58 7.98
CA PHE A 189 -21.48 -4.14 7.49
C PHE A 189 -22.62 -4.37 8.49
N SER A 190 -22.63 -5.51 9.19
CA SER A 190 -23.64 -5.79 10.22
C SER A 190 -23.56 -4.79 11.38
N MET A 191 -22.34 -4.41 11.72
CA MET A 191 -21.97 -3.42 12.73
C MET A 191 -22.45 -2.01 12.42
N MET A 192 -22.59 -1.68 11.15
CA MET A 192 -23.02 -0.36 10.68
C MET A 192 -24.53 -0.14 10.78
N VAL A 193 -25.31 -1.23 10.76
CA VAL A 193 -26.75 -1.20 11.08
C VAL A 193 -26.94 -0.95 12.59
N ASP A 194 -26.05 -1.50 13.43
CA ASP A 194 -26.05 -1.28 14.88
C ASP A 194 -25.62 0.14 15.27
N ALA A 195 -24.67 0.75 14.55
CA ALA A 195 -24.20 2.11 14.80
C ALA A 195 -25.28 3.22 14.62
N VAL A 196 -26.37 2.92 13.92
CA VAL A 196 -27.54 3.80 13.81
C VAL A 196 -28.45 3.68 15.05
N ASN A 197 -28.30 2.62 15.84
CA ASN A 197 -29.01 2.40 17.08
C ASN A 197 -28.17 2.89 18.28
N PRO A 198 -28.55 3.98 18.96
CA PRO A 198 -27.73 4.65 20.00
C PRO A 198 -27.52 3.86 21.31
N LEU A 199 -27.76 2.54 21.31
CA LEU A 199 -27.68 1.65 22.48
C LEU A 199 -26.60 0.56 22.39
N SER A 200 -25.89 0.41 21.28
CA SER A 200 -24.94 -0.70 21.11
C SER A 200 -23.54 -0.37 21.63
N GLY A 201 -23.29 -0.56 22.93
CA GLY A 201 -21.93 -0.70 23.46
C GLY A 201 -21.18 -1.92 22.91
N GLU A 202 -21.87 -2.81 22.19
CA GLU A 202 -21.37 -4.07 21.64
C GLU A 202 -20.61 -3.92 20.31
N LEU A 203 -20.64 -2.74 19.66
CA LEU A 203 -19.99 -2.53 18.36
C LEU A 203 -18.47 -2.77 18.45
N PHE A 204 -17.83 -2.11 19.42
CA PHE A 204 -16.38 -2.20 19.61
C PHE A 204 -15.96 -3.58 20.10
N ASP A 205 -16.74 -4.18 21.00
CA ASP A 205 -16.49 -5.53 21.51
C ASP A 205 -16.54 -6.57 20.38
N ARG A 206 -17.47 -6.44 19.44
CA ARG A 206 -17.55 -7.33 18.28
C ARG A 206 -16.40 -7.13 17.29
N ILE A 207 -16.02 -5.87 16.99
CA ILE A 207 -14.86 -5.60 16.12
C ILE A 207 -13.60 -6.17 16.76
N ASN A 208 -13.41 -5.92 18.06
CA ASN A 208 -12.28 -6.48 18.79
C ASN A 208 -12.32 -8.00 18.80
N THR A 209 -13.48 -8.63 19.03
CA THR A 209 -13.58 -10.10 19.03
C THR A 209 -13.19 -10.70 17.68
N GLU A 210 -13.72 -10.18 16.56
CA GLU A 210 -13.38 -10.68 15.22
C GLU A 210 -11.91 -10.44 14.85
N LEU A 211 -11.33 -9.35 15.34
CA LEU A 211 -9.88 -9.14 15.23
C LEU A 211 -9.12 -10.08 16.18
N ASP A 212 -9.57 -10.33 17.39
CA ASP A 212 -8.83 -11.21 18.33
C ASP A 212 -8.83 -12.66 17.84
N THR A 213 -9.91 -13.12 17.21
CA THR A 213 -10.06 -14.49 16.68
C THR A 213 -9.57 -14.67 15.25
N PHE A 214 -9.04 -13.62 14.61
CA PHE A 214 -8.63 -13.66 13.20
C PHE A 214 -7.62 -14.78 12.90
N TYR A 215 -6.71 -15.03 13.85
CA TYR A 215 -5.64 -16.05 13.74
C TYR A 215 -5.99 -17.37 14.44
N ASP A 216 -7.19 -17.52 15.00
CA ASP A 216 -7.64 -18.79 15.55
C ASP A 216 -7.72 -19.86 14.44
N GLU A 217 -7.62 -21.13 14.83
CA GLU A 217 -7.78 -22.26 13.91
C GLU A 217 -9.14 -22.20 13.20
N GLY A 218 -9.13 -22.14 11.87
CA GLY A 218 -10.33 -21.96 11.05
C GLY A 218 -10.89 -20.52 11.02
N GLY A 219 -10.18 -19.57 11.61
CA GLY A 219 -10.49 -18.15 11.62
C GLY A 219 -10.29 -17.48 10.25
N THR A 220 -10.51 -16.16 10.22
CA THR A 220 -10.46 -15.36 8.98
C THR A 220 -9.12 -15.47 8.25
N ARG A 221 -7.99 -15.58 8.96
CA ARG A 221 -6.68 -15.82 8.36
C ARG A 221 -6.66 -17.09 7.51
N ASP A 222 -7.08 -18.22 8.09
CA ASP A 222 -7.07 -19.52 7.41
C ASP A 222 -8.00 -19.52 6.20
N LYS A 223 -9.17 -18.87 6.32
CA LYS A 223 -10.10 -18.73 5.22
C LYS A 223 -9.51 -17.92 4.07
N LEU A 224 -8.90 -16.76 4.35
CA LEU A 224 -8.23 -15.93 3.33
C LEU A 224 -7.10 -16.70 2.65
N TYR A 225 -6.23 -17.32 3.43
CA TYR A 225 -5.12 -18.13 2.93
C TYR A 225 -5.62 -19.22 1.97
N ASN A 226 -6.62 -19.99 2.40
CA ASN A 226 -7.18 -21.06 1.58
C ASN A 226 -7.94 -20.52 0.35
N ALA A 227 -8.58 -19.35 0.43
CA ALA A 227 -9.22 -18.72 -0.71
C ALA A 227 -8.20 -18.29 -1.78
N TYR A 228 -7.06 -17.73 -1.37
CA TYR A 228 -5.98 -17.36 -2.30
C TYR A 228 -5.36 -18.57 -2.98
N HIS A 229 -5.13 -19.66 -2.24
CA HIS A 229 -4.68 -20.93 -2.82
C HIS A 229 -5.67 -21.49 -3.84
N ARG A 230 -6.98 -21.48 -3.56
CA ARG A 230 -8.00 -21.89 -4.53
C ARG A 230 -8.04 -21.00 -5.78
N ILE A 231 -7.79 -19.70 -5.63
CA ILE A 231 -7.70 -18.77 -6.78
C ILE A 231 -6.46 -19.10 -7.62
N GLU A 232 -5.31 -19.36 -7.00
CA GLU A 232 -4.10 -19.77 -7.72
C GLU A 232 -4.32 -21.09 -8.46
N GLU A 233 -4.95 -22.09 -7.82
CA GLU A 233 -5.30 -23.35 -8.49
C GLU A 233 -6.24 -23.14 -9.69
N ALA A 234 -7.23 -22.25 -9.54
CA ALA A 234 -8.18 -21.93 -10.60
C ALA A 234 -7.53 -21.15 -11.76
N ALA A 235 -6.51 -20.32 -11.49
CA ALA A 235 -5.84 -19.47 -12.47
C ALA A 235 -4.31 -19.46 -12.26
N PRO A 236 -3.61 -20.56 -12.56
CA PRO A 236 -2.23 -20.81 -12.11
C PRO A 236 -1.17 -19.86 -12.69
N ASN A 237 -1.48 -19.20 -13.81
CA ASN A 237 -0.56 -18.24 -14.43
C ASN A 237 -0.82 -16.80 -13.99
N ALA A 238 -1.97 -16.54 -13.35
CA ALA A 238 -2.42 -15.19 -13.01
C ALA A 238 -1.62 -14.58 -11.87
N THR A 239 -1.50 -13.25 -11.89
CA THR A 239 -1.12 -12.47 -10.72
C THR A 239 -2.37 -12.04 -9.96
N ILE A 240 -2.50 -12.46 -8.71
CA ILE A 240 -3.59 -12.12 -7.80
C ILE A 240 -3.30 -10.75 -7.18
N ILE A 241 -4.21 -9.79 -7.35
CA ILE A 241 -4.13 -8.45 -6.80
C ILE A 241 -5.24 -8.29 -5.76
N VAL A 242 -4.85 -8.32 -4.49
CA VAL A 242 -5.71 -8.15 -3.33
C VAL A 242 -5.71 -6.67 -2.95
N ALA A 243 -6.84 -5.99 -3.05
CA ALA A 243 -6.97 -4.61 -2.63
C ALA A 243 -7.57 -4.51 -1.21
N GLY A 244 -7.02 -3.61 -0.39
CA GLY A 244 -7.49 -3.34 0.97
C GLY A 244 -8.73 -2.44 1.03
N TYR A 245 -9.15 -2.04 2.21
CA TYR A 245 -10.32 -1.17 2.43
C TYR A 245 -9.89 0.24 2.84
N PRO A 246 -10.57 1.30 2.39
CA PRO A 246 -10.28 2.66 2.82
C PRO A 246 -10.83 2.92 4.23
N GLU A 247 -10.20 3.84 4.96
CA GLU A 247 -10.80 4.41 6.17
C GLU A 247 -12.19 5.01 5.88
N LEU A 248 -13.12 4.82 6.80
CA LEU A 248 -14.54 5.05 6.53
C LEU A 248 -15.01 6.42 6.97
N PHE A 249 -14.56 6.91 8.12
CA PHE A 249 -15.10 8.12 8.75
C PHE A 249 -14.11 9.27 8.81
N SER A 250 -14.61 10.51 8.72
CA SER A 250 -13.85 11.68 9.14
C SER A 250 -13.47 11.56 10.62
N TYR A 251 -12.23 11.87 10.99
CA TYR A 251 -11.77 11.96 12.38
C TYR A 251 -12.53 13.00 13.22
N SER A 252 -13.26 13.92 12.57
CA SER A 252 -14.20 14.82 13.26
C SER A 252 -15.49 14.13 13.73
N GLY A 253 -15.72 12.87 13.37
CA GLY A 253 -16.99 12.16 13.54
C GLY A 253 -18.02 12.53 12.45
N SER A 254 -19.26 12.08 12.65
CA SER A 254 -20.39 12.37 11.75
C SER A 254 -21.10 13.69 12.09
N THR A 255 -21.66 14.36 11.09
CA THR A 255 -22.31 15.68 11.25
C THR A 255 -23.63 15.66 12.05
N LEU A 256 -24.18 14.49 12.36
CA LEU A 256 -25.46 14.32 13.07
C LEU A 256 -25.30 13.60 14.42
N GLY A 257 -24.06 13.37 14.89
CA GLY A 257 -23.79 12.81 16.21
C GLY A 257 -24.01 11.30 16.34
N PHE A 258 -24.19 10.57 15.24
CA PHE A 258 -24.30 9.10 15.23
C PHE A 258 -22.98 8.39 15.52
N ILE A 259 -21.87 9.08 15.21
CA ILE A 259 -20.50 8.61 15.36
C ILE A 259 -19.71 9.79 15.92
N SER A 260 -19.23 9.64 17.13
CA SER A 260 -18.32 10.57 17.79
C SER A 260 -16.89 10.43 17.25
N ARG A 261 -15.99 11.32 17.68
CA ARG A 261 -14.58 11.30 17.23
C ARG A 261 -13.87 10.02 17.63
N ASN A 262 -14.08 9.56 18.86
CA ASN A 262 -13.43 8.35 19.38
C ASN A 262 -13.91 7.09 18.64
N GLU A 263 -15.20 7.05 18.30
CA GLU A 263 -15.78 5.92 17.57
C GLU A 263 -15.31 5.91 16.11
N ALA A 264 -15.23 7.08 15.47
CA ALA A 264 -14.64 7.20 14.13
C ALA A 264 -13.16 6.79 14.12
N ASP A 265 -12.38 7.22 15.11
CA ASP A 265 -10.97 6.88 15.23
C ASP A 265 -10.77 5.37 15.47
N PHE A 266 -11.57 4.78 16.37
CA PHE A 266 -11.58 3.33 16.59
C PHE A 266 -11.88 2.57 15.29
N ILE A 267 -12.98 2.90 14.60
CA ILE A 267 -13.39 2.17 13.39
C ILE A 267 -12.32 2.29 12.30
N ASN A 268 -11.78 3.49 12.09
CA ASN A 268 -10.69 3.67 11.13
C ASN A 268 -9.45 2.87 11.54
N GLY A 269 -9.08 2.86 12.82
CA GLY A 269 -8.00 2.03 13.36
C GLY A 269 -8.22 0.53 13.12
N SER A 270 -9.45 0.04 13.28
CA SER A 270 -9.79 -1.36 13.00
C SER A 270 -9.70 -1.69 11.51
N VAL A 271 -10.06 -0.77 10.60
CA VAL A 271 -9.85 -0.96 9.16
C VAL A 271 -8.37 -1.05 8.82
N ARG A 272 -7.53 -0.18 9.40
CA ARG A 272 -6.06 -0.23 9.24
C ARG A 272 -5.49 -1.56 9.70
N GLU A 273 -5.91 -2.04 10.88
CA GLU A 273 -5.46 -3.33 11.40
C GLU A 273 -5.95 -4.50 10.54
N PHE A 274 -7.19 -4.44 10.03
CA PHE A 274 -7.70 -5.47 9.13
C PHE A 274 -6.91 -5.52 7.81
N ASN A 275 -6.61 -4.37 7.21
CA ASN A 275 -5.74 -4.29 6.03
C ASN A 275 -4.35 -4.86 6.29
N ARG A 276 -3.74 -4.52 7.44
CA ARG A 276 -2.44 -5.08 7.85
C ARG A 276 -2.48 -6.61 7.89
N ARG A 277 -3.57 -7.19 8.39
CA ARG A 277 -3.72 -8.65 8.49
C ARG A 277 -3.97 -9.31 7.15
N ILE A 278 -4.76 -8.71 6.27
CA ILE A 278 -4.89 -9.16 4.87
C ILE A 278 -3.52 -9.16 4.20
N TRP A 279 -2.77 -8.05 4.35
CA TRP A 279 -1.42 -7.93 3.80
C TRP A 279 -0.48 -9.03 4.32
N LYS A 280 -0.54 -9.37 5.62
CA LYS A 280 0.24 -10.49 6.18
C LYS A 280 -0.05 -11.83 5.51
N VAL A 281 -1.32 -12.15 5.29
CA VAL A 281 -1.71 -13.38 4.57
C VAL A 281 -1.18 -13.35 3.13
N VAL A 282 -1.27 -12.20 2.46
CA VAL A 282 -0.70 -12.03 1.11
C VAL A 282 0.81 -12.26 1.10
N VAL A 283 1.54 -11.68 2.05
CA VAL A 283 3.00 -11.87 2.18
C VAL A 283 3.33 -13.34 2.43
N GLU A 284 2.56 -14.02 3.28
CA GLU A 284 2.73 -15.45 3.54
C GLU A 284 2.56 -16.28 2.27
N CYS A 285 1.46 -16.12 1.53
CA CYS A 285 1.25 -16.79 0.26
C CYS A 285 2.37 -16.46 -0.75
N ARG A 286 2.84 -15.20 -0.78
CA ARG A 286 3.93 -14.78 -1.66
C ARG A 286 5.25 -15.52 -1.35
N LYS A 287 5.58 -15.74 -0.07
CA LYS A 287 6.76 -16.52 0.36
C LYS A 287 6.70 -17.97 -0.11
N GLU A 288 5.51 -18.50 -0.33
CA GLU A 288 5.29 -19.87 -0.84
C GLU A 288 5.44 -19.94 -2.38
N GLY A 289 5.69 -18.81 -3.04
CA GLY A 289 5.88 -18.72 -4.49
C GLY A 289 4.64 -18.23 -5.25
N MET A 290 3.54 -17.93 -4.54
CA MET A 290 2.31 -17.44 -5.17
C MET A 290 2.53 -16.07 -5.78
N LYS A 291 2.03 -15.87 -7.00
CA LYS A 291 2.01 -14.56 -7.68
C LYS A 291 0.90 -13.69 -7.10
N ILE A 292 1.11 -13.16 -5.90
CA ILE A 292 0.11 -12.37 -5.18
C ILE A 292 0.67 -11.05 -4.66
N GLU A 293 -0.14 -10.00 -4.78
CA GLU A 293 0.21 -8.63 -4.47
C GLU A 293 -0.90 -7.94 -3.67
N PHE A 294 -0.54 -7.21 -2.62
CA PHE A 294 -1.47 -6.37 -1.87
C PHE A 294 -1.42 -4.92 -2.36
N VAL A 295 -2.58 -4.29 -2.49
CA VAL A 295 -2.74 -2.88 -2.84
C VAL A 295 -3.42 -2.14 -1.69
N ASP A 296 -2.63 -1.32 -1.00
CA ASP A 296 -3.17 -0.33 -0.07
C ASP A 296 -3.90 0.79 -0.84
N VAL A 297 -5.11 1.10 -0.39
CA VAL A 297 -5.96 2.17 -0.93
C VAL A 297 -6.18 3.32 0.05
N GLU A 298 -5.77 3.17 1.32
CA GLU A 298 -6.02 4.16 2.38
C GLU A 298 -5.48 5.54 2.02
N ALA A 299 -4.24 5.58 1.50
CA ALA A 299 -3.59 6.81 1.08
C ALA A 299 -4.40 7.60 0.04
N ALA A 300 -5.12 6.90 -0.86
CA ALA A 300 -5.92 7.52 -1.90
C ALA A 300 -7.27 8.07 -1.41
N PHE A 301 -7.75 7.63 -0.24
CA PHE A 301 -9.05 8.00 0.34
C PHE A 301 -8.95 9.00 1.49
N LYS A 302 -7.75 9.23 1.98
CA LYS A 302 -7.49 10.11 3.09
C LYS A 302 -7.93 11.55 2.85
N GLY A 303 -8.58 12.15 3.84
CA GLY A 303 -9.19 13.47 3.75
C GLY A 303 -10.51 13.48 2.94
N HIS A 304 -10.89 12.32 2.42
CA HIS A 304 -12.08 12.07 1.64
C HIS A 304 -12.94 10.94 2.24
N GLN A 305 -12.78 10.65 3.53
CA GLN A 305 -13.65 9.73 4.26
C GLN A 305 -15.10 10.26 4.29
N ALA A 306 -16.06 9.45 4.76
CA ALA A 306 -17.44 9.89 4.93
C ALA A 306 -17.50 11.11 5.86
N TYR A 307 -18.45 12.02 5.59
CA TYR A 307 -18.66 13.28 6.34
C TYR A 307 -17.52 14.30 6.24
N THR A 308 -16.54 14.11 5.35
CA THR A 308 -15.62 15.17 4.93
C THR A 308 -16.29 16.11 3.91
N LYS A 309 -15.62 17.20 3.54
CA LYS A 309 -16.14 18.20 2.58
C LYS A 309 -16.26 17.63 1.17
N GLU A 310 -15.31 16.80 0.76
CA GLU A 310 -15.22 16.21 -0.59
C GLU A 310 -15.17 14.68 -0.46
N PRO A 311 -16.23 14.01 0.00
CA PRO A 311 -16.14 12.60 0.36
C PRO A 311 -16.00 11.69 -0.87
N TYR A 312 -15.19 10.66 -0.74
CA TYR A 312 -15.07 9.50 -1.65
C TYR A 312 -15.84 8.29 -1.13
N ILE A 313 -16.25 8.32 0.12
CA ILE A 313 -17.11 7.31 0.75
C ILE A 313 -18.52 7.90 0.94
N TYR A 314 -19.55 7.14 0.60
CA TYR A 314 -20.93 7.54 0.90
C TYR A 314 -21.14 7.68 2.40
N LYS A 315 -21.90 8.70 2.81
CA LYS A 315 -22.40 8.80 4.18
C LYS A 315 -23.39 7.68 4.48
N ILE A 316 -23.74 7.50 5.76
CA ILE A 316 -24.84 6.60 6.14
C ILE A 316 -26.16 7.16 5.60
N TYR A 317 -26.90 6.30 4.90
CA TYR A 317 -28.23 6.58 4.37
C TYR A 317 -29.28 5.82 5.18
N LEU A 318 -30.06 6.55 5.99
CA LEU A 318 -31.09 6.03 6.91
C LEU A 318 -32.41 5.63 6.20
N ALA A 319 -32.34 5.34 4.91
CA ALA A 319 -33.45 4.85 4.11
C ALA A 319 -32.89 4.13 2.88
N ALA A 320 -33.56 3.06 2.47
CA ALA A 320 -33.28 2.36 1.22
C ALA A 320 -33.24 3.33 0.03
N GLN A 321 -32.30 3.08 -0.88
CA GLN A 321 -32.20 3.74 -2.18
C GLN A 321 -32.94 2.95 -3.26
N GLU A 322 -33.12 3.53 -4.45
CA GLU A 322 -33.99 2.98 -5.49
C GLU A 322 -33.62 1.55 -5.90
N GLN A 323 -32.32 1.28 -6.08
CA GLN A 323 -31.84 -0.03 -6.50
C GLN A 323 -31.24 -0.85 -5.33
N ASP A 324 -31.59 -0.57 -4.08
CA ASP A 324 -31.28 -1.51 -2.99
C ASP A 324 -32.03 -2.83 -3.23
N CYS A 325 -31.32 -3.96 -3.34
CA CYS A 325 -31.96 -5.25 -3.55
C CYS A 325 -32.88 -5.66 -2.40
N CYS A 326 -32.65 -5.21 -1.17
CA CYS A 326 -33.40 -5.63 0.02
C CYS A 326 -34.04 -4.45 0.74
N SER A 327 -35.22 -4.67 1.33
CA SER A 327 -35.91 -3.69 2.17
C SER A 327 -35.21 -3.52 3.51
N ASN A 328 -34.24 -2.62 3.59
CA ASN A 328 -33.59 -2.27 4.84
C ASN A 328 -33.96 -0.84 5.25
N GLU A 329 -34.08 -0.61 6.57
CA GLU A 329 -34.23 0.74 7.14
C GLU A 329 -32.97 1.60 6.89
N VAL A 330 -31.82 0.98 6.65
CA VAL A 330 -30.55 1.63 6.25
C VAL A 330 -30.12 1.08 4.88
N SER A 331 -29.80 1.97 3.94
CA SER A 331 -29.37 1.57 2.60
C SER A 331 -28.01 0.88 2.63
N ARG A 332 -27.83 -0.11 1.75
CA ARG A 332 -26.57 -0.83 1.58
C ARG A 332 -25.49 0.04 0.94
N TYR A 333 -25.86 1.19 0.36
CA TYR A 333 -24.91 2.13 -0.25
C TYR A 333 -24.04 2.81 0.81
N SER A 334 -24.52 2.84 2.05
CA SER A 334 -23.82 3.42 3.20
C SER A 334 -22.39 2.92 3.29
N LEU A 335 -21.45 3.84 3.48
CA LEU A 335 -20.02 3.59 3.64
C LEU A 335 -19.29 2.88 2.50
N HIS A 336 -19.89 2.77 1.32
CA HIS A 336 -19.18 2.28 0.14
C HIS A 336 -18.49 3.43 -0.61
N PRO A 337 -17.43 3.13 -1.40
CA PRO A 337 -16.83 4.12 -2.28
C PRO A 337 -17.86 4.64 -3.28
N ASN A 338 -18.04 5.96 -3.32
CA ASN A 338 -18.84 6.62 -4.35
C ASN A 338 -18.08 6.71 -5.67
N LYS A 339 -18.69 7.32 -6.70
CA LYS A 339 -18.08 7.41 -8.04
C LYS A 339 -16.67 8.00 -8.05
N SER A 340 -16.38 8.96 -7.17
CA SER A 340 -15.02 9.52 -7.04
C SER A 340 -14.08 8.54 -6.33
N GLY A 341 -14.56 7.88 -5.27
CA GLY A 341 -13.83 6.81 -4.60
C GLY A 341 -13.49 5.63 -5.51
N GLN A 342 -14.44 5.15 -6.31
CA GLN A 342 -14.22 4.08 -7.31
C GLN A 342 -13.09 4.44 -8.29
N LYS A 343 -12.97 5.71 -8.70
CA LYS A 343 -11.84 6.15 -9.54
C LYS A 343 -10.51 6.09 -8.80
N LYS A 344 -10.47 6.52 -7.53
CA LYS A 344 -9.26 6.46 -6.71
C LYS A 344 -8.81 5.04 -6.42
N TYR A 345 -9.78 4.17 -6.18
CA TYR A 345 -9.56 2.74 -6.07
C TYR A 345 -8.93 2.17 -7.35
N ALA A 346 -9.49 2.51 -8.53
CA ALA A 346 -8.95 2.10 -9.82
C ALA A 346 -7.54 2.66 -10.06
N GLU A 347 -7.27 3.92 -9.69
CA GLU A 347 -5.94 4.54 -9.82
C GLU A 347 -4.87 3.82 -8.98
N ALA A 348 -5.21 3.43 -7.74
CA ALA A 348 -4.31 2.69 -6.86
C ALA A 348 -3.96 1.32 -7.45
N VAL A 349 -4.96 0.55 -7.88
CA VAL A 349 -4.75 -0.77 -8.49
C VAL A 349 -4.06 -0.68 -9.85
N GLN A 350 -4.43 0.30 -10.68
CA GLN A 350 -3.77 0.53 -11.98
C GLN A 350 -2.29 0.84 -11.81
N THR A 351 -1.91 1.59 -10.78
CA THR A 351 -0.50 1.87 -10.48
C THR A 351 0.27 0.57 -10.23
N ARG A 352 -0.30 -0.36 -9.45
CA ARG A 352 0.31 -1.67 -9.22
C ARG A 352 0.40 -2.50 -10.50
N ILE A 353 -0.65 -2.54 -11.31
CA ILE A 353 -0.63 -3.25 -12.60
C ILE A 353 0.47 -2.69 -13.52
N ASN A 354 0.56 -1.37 -13.65
CA ASN A 354 1.59 -0.72 -14.46
C ASN A 354 3.00 -1.07 -13.96
N ASP A 355 3.20 -1.13 -12.65
CA ASP A 355 4.46 -1.53 -12.04
C ASP A 355 4.82 -2.99 -12.36
N LEU A 356 3.85 -3.90 -12.29
CA LEU A 356 4.02 -5.32 -12.65
C LEU A 356 4.35 -5.48 -14.13
N GLU A 357 3.65 -4.79 -15.02
CA GLU A 357 3.90 -4.82 -16.46
C GLU A 357 5.29 -4.28 -16.81
N ARG A 358 5.74 -3.21 -16.15
CA ARG A 358 7.13 -2.74 -16.29
C ARG A 358 8.12 -3.81 -15.85
N LYS A 359 7.88 -4.52 -14.73
CA LYS A 359 8.75 -5.61 -14.25
C LYS A 359 8.86 -6.75 -15.26
N LYS A 360 7.76 -7.17 -15.91
CA LYS A 360 7.77 -8.23 -16.95
C LYS A 360 8.75 -7.94 -18.08
N THR A 361 8.94 -6.67 -18.43
CA THR A 361 9.84 -6.24 -19.52
C THR A 361 11.32 -6.05 -19.09
N GLN A 362 11.61 -6.06 -17.79
CA GLN A 362 12.97 -5.87 -17.27
C GLN A 362 13.60 -7.21 -16.89
N THR A 363 14.49 -7.73 -17.74
CA THR A 363 15.36 -8.88 -17.41
C THR A 363 16.46 -8.43 -16.45
N ARG A 364 16.21 -8.49 -15.13
CA ARG A 364 17.26 -8.29 -14.11
C ARG A 364 17.19 -9.36 -13.03
N ASP A 365 18.37 -9.76 -12.58
CA ASP A 365 18.58 -10.68 -11.46
C ASP A 365 18.18 -9.97 -10.15
N THR A 366 17.17 -10.49 -9.46
CA THR A 366 16.61 -9.89 -8.24
C THR A 366 17.40 -10.24 -6.98
N SER A 367 18.47 -11.03 -7.08
CA SER A 367 19.27 -11.51 -5.94
C SER A 367 20.25 -10.47 -5.37
N GLU A 368 20.60 -9.41 -6.10
CA GLU A 368 21.48 -8.31 -5.61
C GLU A 368 20.72 -7.08 -5.07
N VAL A 369 19.40 -7.19 -4.93
CA VAL A 369 18.53 -6.06 -4.57
C VAL A 369 18.57 -5.81 -3.07
N LYS A 370 18.83 -4.57 -2.68
CA LYS A 370 18.73 -4.13 -1.28
C LYS A 370 17.28 -3.78 -0.96
N ASN A 371 16.70 -4.43 0.04
CA ASN A 371 15.37 -4.08 0.52
C ASN A 371 15.50 -3.19 1.75
N ILE A 372 14.95 -1.97 1.61
CA ILE A 372 15.02 -0.94 2.64
C ILE A 372 13.60 -0.60 3.06
N VAL A 373 13.31 -0.65 4.35
CA VAL A 373 12.08 -0.08 4.90
C VAL A 373 12.39 1.24 5.57
N LEU A 374 11.80 2.31 5.04
CA LEU A 374 11.85 3.64 5.65
C LEU A 374 10.69 3.77 6.64
N VAL A 375 10.99 3.83 7.93
CA VAL A 375 10.04 3.92 9.03
C VAL A 375 9.99 5.36 9.51
N LEU A 376 8.86 6.03 9.30
CA LEU A 376 8.70 7.47 9.48
C LEU A 376 7.75 7.75 10.64
N ASP A 377 8.23 8.50 11.62
CA ASP A 377 7.40 9.00 12.71
C ASP A 377 6.30 9.93 12.17
N SER A 378 5.07 9.66 12.60
CA SER A 378 3.87 10.42 12.28
C SER A 378 3.07 10.82 13.51
N SER A 379 3.65 10.84 14.72
CA SER A 379 2.90 11.09 15.96
C SER A 379 2.54 12.55 16.29
N ALA A 380 1.65 12.73 17.27
CA ALA A 380 1.12 13.99 17.79
C ALA A 380 2.20 14.72 18.58
N GLY A 381 2.69 15.83 18.03
CA GLY A 381 3.78 16.60 18.63
C GLY A 381 4.63 17.30 17.58
N THR A 382 4.59 16.78 16.36
CA THR A 382 5.29 17.37 15.22
C THR A 382 4.60 18.67 14.79
N GLU A 383 5.28 19.80 14.94
CA GLU A 383 4.91 21.00 14.18
C GLU A 383 4.93 20.66 12.68
N GLU A 384 3.96 21.12 11.88
CA GLU A 384 3.85 20.81 10.43
C GLU A 384 5.15 21.09 9.65
N ASN A 385 5.98 22.00 10.16
CA ASN A 385 7.30 22.30 9.62
C ASN A 385 8.30 21.12 9.78
N VAL A 386 8.22 20.32 10.85
CA VAL A 386 9.09 19.17 11.12
C VAL A 386 8.71 18.00 10.21
N LEU A 387 7.42 17.70 10.08
CA LEU A 387 6.96 16.68 9.12
C LEU A 387 7.31 17.05 7.69
N THR A 388 7.19 18.32 7.31
CA THR A 388 7.64 18.79 6.00
C THR A 388 9.14 18.54 5.78
N GLU A 389 9.97 18.77 6.80
CA GLU A 389 11.42 18.49 6.74
C GLU A 389 11.69 16.98 6.58
N ILE A 390 10.92 16.12 7.24
CA ILE A 390 11.06 14.66 7.15
C ILE A 390 10.61 14.13 5.80
N ARG A 391 9.47 14.62 5.28
CA ARG A 391 9.01 14.27 3.93
C ARG A 391 10.07 14.63 2.89
N GLN A 392 10.69 15.80 3.01
CA GLN A 392 11.80 16.22 2.12
C GLN A 392 13.04 15.33 2.26
N ALA A 393 13.44 14.99 3.49
CA ALA A 393 14.58 14.11 3.73
C ALA A 393 14.34 12.69 3.21
N ALA A 394 13.16 12.14 3.45
CA ALA A 394 12.69 10.87 2.93
C ALA A 394 12.66 10.86 1.40
N GLY A 395 12.15 11.92 0.76
CA GLY A 395 12.17 12.05 -0.70
C GLY A 395 13.58 12.05 -1.30
N ALA A 396 14.54 12.73 -0.66
CA ALA A 396 15.94 12.72 -1.09
C ALA A 396 16.64 11.37 -0.84
N PHE A 397 16.29 10.70 0.26
CA PHE A 397 16.75 9.35 0.57
C PHE A 397 16.26 8.35 -0.48
N ILE A 398 14.98 8.41 -0.84
CA ILE A 398 14.38 7.59 -1.91
C ILE A 398 15.17 7.75 -3.21
N ASP A 399 15.39 8.99 -3.67
CA ASP A 399 16.16 9.23 -4.90
C ASP A 399 17.56 8.60 -4.87
N SER A 400 18.22 8.70 -3.72
CA SER A 400 19.57 8.20 -3.54
C SER A 400 19.63 6.68 -3.52
N MET A 401 18.68 6.02 -2.84
CA MET A 401 18.66 4.57 -2.73
C MET A 401 18.15 3.87 -4.00
N LEU A 402 17.21 4.48 -4.71
CA LEU A 402 16.78 3.97 -6.01
C LEU A 402 17.90 4.03 -7.06
N ALA A 403 18.79 5.03 -6.98
CA ALA A 403 19.99 5.10 -7.82
C ALA A 403 21.00 3.98 -7.51
N GLU A 404 20.92 3.39 -6.32
CA GLU A 404 21.75 2.27 -5.84
C GLU A 404 21.02 0.91 -5.98
N ASP A 405 19.99 0.85 -6.83
CA ASP A 405 19.15 -0.32 -7.14
C ASP A 405 18.45 -0.96 -5.93
N ALA A 406 18.14 -0.16 -4.91
CA ALA A 406 17.31 -0.61 -3.79
C ALA A 406 15.83 -0.67 -4.18
N ALA A 407 15.08 -1.56 -3.55
CA ALA A 407 13.63 -1.47 -3.46
C ALA A 407 13.25 -0.96 -2.06
N ILE A 408 12.30 -0.03 -2.01
CA ILE A 408 11.97 0.71 -0.79
C ILE A 408 10.53 0.44 -0.39
N GLY A 409 10.33 -0.01 0.83
CA GLY A 409 9.05 0.01 1.53
C GLY A 409 8.95 1.24 2.44
N ILE A 410 7.74 1.76 2.65
CA ILE A 410 7.51 2.91 3.53
C ILE A 410 6.51 2.51 4.61
N VAL A 411 6.91 2.68 5.86
CA VAL A 411 6.05 2.56 7.05
C VAL A 411 5.96 3.94 7.67
N SER A 412 4.77 4.33 8.12
CA SER A 412 4.63 5.40 9.11
C SER A 412 4.09 4.86 10.42
N TYR A 413 4.41 5.47 11.55
CA TYR A 413 3.87 5.04 12.85
C TYR A 413 3.35 6.21 13.67
N SER A 414 2.26 5.96 14.38
CA SER A 414 1.72 6.75 15.48
C SER A 414 1.45 5.76 16.62
N THR A 415 0.24 5.72 17.21
CA THR A 415 -0.17 4.62 18.10
C THR A 415 -0.09 3.28 17.36
N TYR A 416 -0.35 3.31 16.05
CA TYR A 416 -0.31 2.15 15.15
C TYR A 416 0.66 2.38 14.00
N ALA A 417 1.23 1.30 13.48
CA ALA A 417 2.04 1.34 12.26
C ALA A 417 1.19 1.11 11.02
N ASN A 418 1.52 1.85 9.97
CA ASN A 418 0.82 1.84 8.69
C ASN A 418 1.82 1.66 7.56
N MET A 419 1.68 0.57 6.80
CA MET A 419 2.45 0.40 5.58
C MET A 419 1.88 1.35 4.53
N LYS A 420 2.62 2.42 4.20
CA LYS A 420 2.24 3.39 3.17
C LYS A 420 2.54 2.87 1.77
N THR A 421 3.58 2.06 1.63
CA THR A 421 3.88 1.32 0.40
C THR A 421 4.55 0.00 0.72
N ASP A 422 4.18 -1.06 0.00
CA ASP A 422 5.04 -2.24 -0.15
C ASP A 422 6.32 -1.86 -0.96
N PHE A 423 7.27 -2.79 -1.11
CA PHE A 423 8.53 -2.54 -1.81
C PHE A 423 8.31 -2.08 -3.27
N SER A 424 8.72 -0.85 -3.56
CA SER A 424 8.67 -0.28 -4.90
C SER A 424 10.03 0.30 -5.32
N ARG A 425 10.18 0.45 -6.63
CA ARG A 425 11.28 1.17 -7.28
C ARG A 425 10.80 2.44 -8.00
N ASN A 426 9.51 2.76 -7.87
CA ASN A 426 8.91 3.90 -8.52
C ASN A 426 9.06 5.13 -7.62
N ALA A 427 9.98 6.03 -7.98
CA ALA A 427 10.29 7.22 -7.20
C ALA A 427 9.05 8.11 -6.96
N ASP A 428 8.22 8.31 -7.97
CA ASP A 428 7.05 9.18 -7.88
C ASP A 428 5.98 8.58 -6.95
N TYR A 429 5.77 7.26 -7.03
CA TYR A 429 4.85 6.54 -6.15
C TYR A 429 5.31 6.62 -4.69
N LEU A 430 6.58 6.32 -4.43
CA LEU A 430 7.18 6.36 -3.09
C LEU A 430 7.12 7.77 -2.49
N LYS A 431 7.49 8.80 -3.27
CA LYS A 431 7.43 10.19 -2.81
C LYS A 431 6.00 10.66 -2.54
N SER A 432 5.05 10.27 -3.39
CA SER A 432 3.63 10.58 -3.16
C SER A 432 3.12 9.96 -1.86
N ALA A 433 3.57 8.74 -1.54
CA ALA A 433 3.23 8.08 -0.28
C ALA A 433 3.85 8.80 0.93
N VAL A 434 5.13 9.18 0.86
CA VAL A 434 5.79 10.02 1.87
C VAL A 434 5.05 11.33 2.07
N ASP A 435 4.76 12.05 0.99
CA ASP A 435 4.08 13.36 1.02
C ASP A 435 2.68 13.26 1.64
N SER A 436 2.08 12.07 1.60
CA SER A 436 0.81 11.83 2.28
C SER A 436 0.98 11.85 3.80
N ILE A 437 2.04 11.31 4.41
CA ILE A 437 2.18 11.14 5.87
C ILE A 437 1.93 12.44 6.63
N TYR A 438 1.23 12.42 7.76
CA TYR A 438 0.70 13.57 8.51
C TYR A 438 0.76 13.25 10.00
N ALA A 439 0.74 14.29 10.84
CA ALA A 439 0.69 14.12 12.28
C ALA A 439 -0.62 13.42 12.67
N ASP A 440 -0.49 12.39 13.48
CA ASP A 440 -1.53 11.54 14.01
C ASP A 440 -1.37 11.46 15.54
N SER A 441 -1.89 10.44 16.23
CA SER A 441 -1.85 10.26 17.69
C SER A 441 -0.44 9.96 18.24
N ARG A 442 -0.32 9.38 19.43
CA ARG A 442 0.91 9.10 20.19
C ARG A 442 2.02 8.34 19.42
N ALA A 443 3.23 8.26 19.96
CA ALA A 443 4.42 7.66 19.36
C ALA A 443 4.67 6.19 19.82
N ASN A 444 4.36 5.21 18.97
CA ASN A 444 4.68 3.79 19.20
C ASN A 444 5.75 3.28 18.21
N ILE A 445 7.03 3.47 18.57
CA ILE A 445 8.18 3.05 17.75
C ILE A 445 8.18 1.54 17.52
N TYR A 446 7.80 0.76 18.53
CA TYR A 446 7.75 -0.70 18.43
C TYR A 446 6.85 -1.16 17.27
N ALA A 447 5.64 -0.58 17.16
CA ALA A 447 4.74 -0.91 16.06
C ALA A 447 5.38 -0.65 14.69
N GLY A 448 6.10 0.47 14.53
CA GLY A 448 6.79 0.84 13.29
C GLY A 448 7.90 -0.14 12.92
N LEU A 449 8.69 -0.55 13.91
CA LEU A 449 9.77 -1.53 13.73
C LEU A 449 9.23 -2.94 13.47
N GLU A 450 8.18 -3.36 14.18
CA GLU A 450 7.50 -4.64 13.99
C GLU A 450 6.96 -4.77 12.56
N LEU A 451 6.26 -3.76 12.06
CA LEU A 451 5.76 -3.79 10.69
C LEU A 451 6.91 -3.81 9.65
N ALA A 452 8.00 -3.08 9.91
CA ALA A 452 9.15 -3.05 9.02
C ALA A 452 9.90 -4.38 8.99
N GLU A 453 10.03 -5.04 10.13
CA GLU A 453 10.53 -6.41 10.23
C GLU A 453 9.68 -7.36 9.40
N GLU A 454 8.36 -7.34 9.59
CA GLU A 454 7.41 -8.19 8.87
C GLU A 454 7.54 -8.02 7.34
N MET A 455 7.69 -6.77 6.88
CA MET A 455 7.91 -6.46 5.47
C MET A 455 9.20 -7.13 4.96
N LEU A 456 10.31 -6.96 5.68
CA LEU A 456 11.62 -7.49 5.27
C LEU A 456 11.68 -9.02 5.33
N ASP A 457 11.01 -9.63 6.31
CA ASP A 457 10.85 -11.09 6.39
C ASP A 457 10.10 -11.65 5.19
N GLY A 458 9.24 -10.84 4.56
CA GLY A 458 8.56 -11.06 3.27
C GLY A 458 9.47 -11.26 2.04
N THR A 459 10.79 -11.10 2.19
CA THR A 459 11.69 -10.96 1.04
C THR A 459 12.87 -11.92 1.09
N ASP A 460 13.30 -12.37 -0.09
CA ASP A 460 14.43 -13.30 -0.29
C ASP A 460 15.81 -12.60 -0.37
N THR A 461 15.88 -11.31 -0.05
CA THR A 461 17.11 -10.52 -0.18
C THR A 461 18.04 -10.71 1.02
N SER A 462 19.35 -10.78 0.78
CA SER A 462 20.36 -10.90 1.83
C SER A 462 20.59 -9.60 2.62
N ASP A 463 20.35 -8.44 1.99
CA ASP A 463 20.58 -7.12 2.60
C ASP A 463 19.23 -6.49 3.02
N LYS A 464 18.83 -6.76 4.26
CA LYS A 464 17.60 -6.24 4.89
C LYS A 464 17.91 -5.05 5.78
N ILE A 465 17.35 -3.88 5.46
CA ILE A 465 17.68 -2.62 6.14
C ILE A 465 16.40 -1.92 6.61
N ILE A 466 16.40 -1.44 7.85
CA ILE A 466 15.41 -0.50 8.39
C ILE A 466 16.08 0.86 8.57
N VAL A 467 15.42 1.91 8.13
CA VAL A 467 15.82 3.30 8.40
C VAL A 467 14.70 3.98 9.18
N LEU A 468 14.90 4.16 10.48
CA LEU A 468 13.97 4.78 11.41
C LEU A 468 14.22 6.29 11.50
N ALA A 469 13.28 7.10 11.03
CA ALA A 469 13.29 8.54 11.25
C ALA A 469 12.33 8.89 12.40
N ASP A 470 12.90 8.98 13.59
CA ASP A 470 12.19 9.24 14.85
C ASP A 470 12.33 10.71 15.28
N ILE A 471 11.26 11.28 15.83
CA ILE A 471 11.17 12.70 16.20
C ILE A 471 10.84 12.84 17.68
N ASP A 472 9.92 12.03 18.18
CA ASP A 472 9.42 12.05 19.55
C ASP A 472 9.79 10.74 20.28
N PRO A 473 10.18 10.81 21.56
CA PRO A 473 10.42 9.60 22.33
C PRO A 473 9.15 8.75 22.41
N ALA A 474 9.31 7.43 22.33
CA ALA A 474 8.19 6.50 22.45
C ALA A 474 7.38 6.75 23.73
N ASP A 475 6.06 6.80 23.61
CA ASP A 475 5.11 6.98 24.71
C ASP A 475 4.10 5.82 24.83
N GLU A 476 4.07 4.92 23.82
CA GLU A 476 3.26 3.70 23.79
C GLU A 476 4.06 2.51 23.22
N GLY A 477 3.58 1.28 23.50
CA GLY A 477 4.24 0.04 23.08
C GLY A 477 5.41 -0.36 23.99
N LEU A 478 6.44 -0.98 23.43
CA LEU A 478 7.67 -1.28 24.16
C LEU A 478 8.46 0.01 24.41
N LEU A 479 8.95 0.18 25.63
CA LEU A 479 9.68 1.36 26.08
C LEU A 479 11.01 0.95 26.72
N GLY A 480 12.01 1.85 26.66
CA GLY A 480 13.28 1.65 27.36
C GLY A 480 14.02 0.37 26.95
N GLU A 481 14.39 -0.46 27.92
CA GLU A 481 15.16 -1.70 27.69
C GLU A 481 14.44 -2.70 26.78
N GLU A 482 13.11 -2.85 26.90
CA GLU A 482 12.35 -3.79 26.07
C GLU A 482 12.41 -3.43 24.58
N LEU A 483 12.39 -2.13 24.25
CA LEU A 483 12.54 -1.64 22.88
C LEU A 483 13.97 -1.85 22.35
N LEU A 484 14.97 -1.72 23.21
CA LEU A 484 16.38 -1.99 22.86
C LEU A 484 16.61 -3.48 22.62
N GLU A 485 16.05 -4.36 23.46
CA GLU A 485 16.09 -5.81 23.27
C GLU A 485 15.45 -6.22 21.94
N TYR A 486 14.31 -5.60 21.60
CA TYR A 486 13.68 -5.83 20.30
C TYR A 486 14.58 -5.38 19.13
N CYS A 487 15.20 -4.20 19.20
CA CYS A 487 16.16 -3.73 18.19
C CYS A 487 17.35 -4.69 18.01
N GLU A 488 17.90 -5.26 19.10
CA GLU A 488 18.96 -6.25 19.03
C GLU A 488 18.47 -7.59 18.44
N SER A 489 17.20 -7.96 18.68
CA SER A 489 16.60 -9.14 18.06
C SER A 489 16.52 -9.03 16.52
N LEU A 490 16.23 -7.84 16.00
CA LEU A 490 16.25 -7.55 14.55
C LEU A 490 17.63 -7.80 13.95
N ARG A 491 18.68 -7.39 14.67
CA ARG A 491 20.08 -7.65 14.28
C ARG A 491 20.38 -9.14 14.23
N GLY A 492 19.89 -9.91 15.20
CA GLY A 492 20.00 -11.36 15.22
C GLY A 492 19.33 -12.05 14.02
N LYS A 493 18.29 -11.42 13.45
CA LYS A 493 17.59 -11.86 12.22
C LYS A 493 18.25 -11.36 10.93
N GLY A 494 19.40 -10.71 11.02
CA GLY A 494 20.13 -10.16 9.87
C GLY A 494 19.58 -8.83 9.35
N ILE A 495 18.71 -8.15 10.11
CA ILE A 495 18.16 -6.84 9.76
C ILE A 495 19.03 -5.75 10.37
N THR A 496 19.51 -4.82 9.55
CA THR A 496 20.29 -3.67 10.03
C THR A 496 19.39 -2.46 10.22
N VAL A 497 19.34 -1.91 11.44
CA VAL A 497 18.55 -0.70 11.76
C VAL A 497 19.45 0.54 11.80
N TYR A 498 19.09 1.57 11.05
CA TYR A 498 19.70 2.91 11.09
C TYR A 498 18.68 3.92 11.62
N THR A 499 19.13 4.93 12.38
CA THR A 499 18.27 6.01 12.86
C THR A 499 18.60 7.36 12.20
N LEU A 500 17.57 8.15 11.91
CA LEU A 500 17.61 9.47 11.29
C LEU A 500 16.84 10.47 12.17
N GLY A 501 17.43 10.92 13.27
CA GLY A 501 16.72 11.77 14.24
C GLY A 501 17.59 12.14 15.43
N GLY A 502 17.24 13.24 16.11
CA GLY A 502 18.08 13.89 17.13
C GLY A 502 17.49 13.85 18.54
N CYS A 503 16.85 12.75 18.93
CA CYS A 503 16.45 12.48 20.30
C CYS A 503 17.35 11.38 20.86
N GLU A 504 18.01 11.68 21.98
CA GLU A 504 18.69 10.70 22.80
C GLU A 504 17.66 9.64 23.22
N LEU A 505 17.86 8.39 22.78
CA LEU A 505 17.34 7.25 23.51
C LEU A 505 18.05 7.28 24.87
N SER A 506 17.46 7.95 25.85
CA SER A 506 18.03 8.11 27.18
C SER A 506 17.84 6.82 27.96
N GLY A 507 18.70 5.86 27.66
CA GLY A 507 19.14 4.75 28.50
C GLY A 507 20.59 4.51 28.08
N GLU A 508 21.53 4.74 29.00
CA GLU A 508 22.97 4.83 28.72
C GLU A 508 23.48 3.75 27.75
N GLU A 509 24.17 4.19 26.69
CA GLU A 509 24.97 3.36 25.77
C GLU A 509 24.26 2.20 25.03
N GLN A 510 23.38 2.46 24.05
CA GLN A 510 23.20 1.55 22.92
C GLN A 510 22.38 2.16 21.77
N LEU A 511 23.08 2.57 20.70
CA LEU A 511 22.67 2.58 19.27
C LEU A 511 23.68 3.35 18.38
N THR A 512 24.95 3.43 18.81
CA THR A 512 26.07 3.89 17.96
C THR A 512 27.14 2.82 17.84
N ARG A 513 26.77 1.59 17.44
CA ARG A 513 27.74 0.50 17.15
C ARG A 513 27.83 0.12 15.67
N PHE A 514 27.66 1.10 14.78
CA PHE A 514 28.14 1.02 13.40
C PHE A 514 29.43 1.84 13.16
N PHE A 515 29.94 2.56 14.18
CA PHE A 515 31.18 3.34 14.04
C PHE A 515 32.42 2.76 14.75
N ASP A 516 32.29 1.78 15.66
CA ASP A 516 33.46 1.22 16.35
C ASP A 516 33.99 -0.09 15.72
N ASP A 517 33.16 -0.94 15.11
CA ASP A 517 33.63 -2.22 14.56
C ASP A 517 34.37 -2.08 13.21
N THR A 518 34.27 -0.90 12.57
CA THR A 518 35.11 -0.57 11.40
C THR A 518 36.49 -0.04 11.83
N ALA A 519 36.66 0.40 13.09
CA ALA A 519 37.96 0.86 13.59
C ALA A 519 38.85 -0.32 14.04
N ASP A 520 38.29 -1.40 14.58
CA ASP A 520 39.09 -2.56 15.00
C ASP A 520 39.49 -3.48 13.85
N ARG A 521 38.78 -3.43 12.71
CA ARG A 521 39.22 -4.05 11.45
C ARG A 521 40.33 -3.26 10.73
N ILE A 522 40.68 -2.06 11.20
CA ILE A 522 41.81 -1.25 10.69
C ILE A 522 43.14 -1.62 11.37
N ASN A 523 43.15 -2.32 12.51
CA ASN A 523 44.39 -2.61 13.26
C ASN A 523 44.89 -4.07 13.19
N GLY A 524 44.38 -4.86 12.24
CA GLY A 524 44.58 -6.31 12.23
C GLY A 524 45.56 -6.91 11.23
N ILE A 525 46.45 -6.18 10.54
CA ILE A 525 47.51 -6.80 9.71
C ILE A 525 48.78 -5.94 9.68
N SER A 526 49.78 -6.31 10.49
CA SER A 526 51.19 -6.27 10.07
C SER A 526 52.02 -7.11 11.03
N ASP A 527 52.42 -8.29 10.60
CA ASP A 527 53.31 -9.19 11.32
C ASP A 527 54.76 -9.00 10.83
N ARG A 528 55.68 -8.88 11.82
CA ARG A 528 57.17 -9.07 11.82
C ARG A 528 58.13 -7.89 11.49
N PRO A 529 59.41 -7.91 11.97
CA PRO A 529 59.84 -7.85 13.39
C PRO A 529 61.08 -6.92 13.67
N GLU A 530 61.19 -6.46 14.93
CA GLU A 530 62.40 -6.08 15.73
C GLU A 530 63.38 -4.94 15.29
N PRO A 531 64.21 -4.34 16.22
CA PRO A 531 64.41 -4.65 17.65
C PRO A 531 64.33 -3.45 18.65
N ALA A 532 64.44 -3.83 19.92
CA ALA A 532 64.43 -3.06 21.18
C ALA A 532 65.39 -1.85 21.28
N VAL A 533 65.05 -0.87 22.15
CA VAL A 533 65.89 -0.28 23.23
C VAL A 533 65.02 0.62 24.14
N SER A 534 65.48 0.73 25.39
CA SER A 534 64.90 1.14 26.68
C SER A 534 64.65 2.64 26.98
N ALA A 535 63.81 2.83 28.02
CA ALA A 535 63.94 3.75 29.17
C ALA A 535 63.22 5.13 29.20
N GLU A 536 62.41 5.27 30.27
CA GLU A 536 62.16 6.43 31.17
C GLU A 536 61.25 7.62 30.76
N THR A 537 60.29 7.89 31.66
CA THR A 537 59.41 9.08 31.85
C THR A 537 60.15 10.27 32.52
N PRO A 538 59.57 11.48 32.83
CA PRO A 538 58.27 12.13 32.48
C PRO A 538 58.28 13.68 32.11
N VAL A 539 57.23 14.18 31.42
CA VAL A 539 56.41 15.44 31.61
C VAL A 539 57.08 16.87 31.48
N PRO A 540 56.41 18.04 31.19
CA PRO A 540 55.13 18.44 30.53
C PRO A 540 55.22 19.56 29.43
N ALA A 541 54.05 19.89 28.86
CA ALA A 541 53.51 21.26 28.54
C ALA A 541 53.40 21.72 27.07
N GLU A 542 52.14 22.04 26.71
CA GLU A 542 51.65 23.12 25.84
C GLU A 542 52.30 23.40 24.47
N THR A 543 51.53 23.27 23.38
CA THR A 543 50.87 24.40 22.69
C THR A 543 50.29 23.96 21.34
N THR A 544 49.20 24.62 20.98
CA THR A 544 48.43 24.57 19.73
C THR A 544 49.25 24.85 18.47
N GLU A 545 49.06 24.07 17.41
CA GLU A 545 49.07 24.59 16.03
C GLU A 545 48.28 23.67 15.08
N LYS A 546 47.17 24.18 14.54
CA LYS A 546 46.40 23.56 13.46
C LYS A 546 47.20 23.67 12.15
N LYS A 547 47.63 22.53 11.59
CA LYS A 547 48.00 22.42 10.17
C LYS A 547 46.90 21.68 9.42
N ALA A 548 46.27 22.37 8.48
CA ALA A 548 45.43 21.77 7.46
C ALA A 548 46.33 21.01 6.45
N ALA A 549 45.98 19.76 6.15
CA ALA A 549 46.53 19.01 5.04
C ALA A 549 45.40 18.28 4.30
N VAL A 550 45.31 18.54 2.99
CA VAL A 550 44.36 17.98 2.03
C VAL A 550 45.00 16.75 1.41
N TRP A 551 44.41 15.55 1.54
CA TRP A 551 44.64 14.33 0.72
C TRP A 551 43.48 13.33 0.94
N PRO A 552 43.37 12.23 0.16
CA PRO A 552 42.77 12.05 -1.16
C PRO A 552 41.33 11.48 -1.10
N ARG A 553 40.57 11.59 -2.21
CA ARG A 553 39.27 10.94 -2.40
C ARG A 553 39.46 9.42 -2.50
N ILE A 554 38.90 8.66 -1.56
CA ILE A 554 38.61 7.23 -1.69
C ILE A 554 37.14 7.03 -1.34
N VAL A 555 36.46 6.27 -2.19
CA VAL A 555 35.00 6.09 -2.29
C VAL A 555 34.50 5.27 -1.10
N PHE A 556 33.50 5.79 -0.39
CA PHE A 556 32.77 5.08 0.68
C PHE A 556 31.68 4.18 0.07
N PRO A 557 31.26 3.08 0.74
CA PRO A 557 30.04 2.36 0.38
C PRO A 557 28.86 3.35 0.40
N SER A 558 28.06 3.35 -0.66
CA SER A 558 27.10 4.40 -1.03
C SER A 558 26.04 4.72 0.03
N VAL A 559 25.55 3.73 0.78
CA VAL A 559 24.43 3.92 1.73
C VAL A 559 24.83 4.72 2.97
N ALA A 560 25.96 4.39 3.61
CA ALA A 560 26.41 5.09 4.81
C ALA A 560 26.77 6.56 4.52
N ALA A 561 27.37 6.84 3.36
CA ALA A 561 27.68 8.20 2.94
C ALA A 561 26.42 9.04 2.69
N VAL A 562 25.36 8.43 2.13
CA VAL A 562 24.07 9.09 1.91
C VAL A 562 23.34 9.36 3.22
N VAL A 563 23.29 8.38 4.13
CA VAL A 563 22.70 8.55 5.48
C VAL A 563 23.41 9.67 6.24
N ILE A 564 24.75 9.68 6.22
CA ILE A 564 25.55 10.77 6.83
C ILE A 564 25.25 12.12 6.19
N ALA A 565 25.10 12.20 4.86
CA ALA A 565 24.78 13.44 4.16
C ALA A 565 23.37 13.96 4.48
N ALA A 566 22.38 13.08 4.58
CA ALA A 566 21.02 13.41 5.01
C ALA A 566 21.00 13.92 6.46
N THR A 567 21.64 13.20 7.38
CA THR A 567 21.79 13.59 8.79
C THR A 567 22.54 14.92 8.95
N LEU A 568 23.62 15.14 8.19
CA LEU A 568 24.34 16.42 8.18
C LEU A 568 23.48 17.58 7.67
N THR A 569 22.62 17.34 6.66
CA THR A 569 21.70 18.35 6.14
C THR A 569 20.69 18.76 7.21
N ILE A 570 20.11 17.80 7.93
CA ILE A 570 19.18 18.02 9.04
C ILE A 570 19.86 18.80 10.19
N ILE A 571 21.08 18.40 10.59
CA ILE A 571 21.86 19.09 11.63
C ILE A 571 22.21 20.53 11.24
N LEU A 572 22.59 20.76 9.98
CA LEU A 572 22.95 22.09 9.47
C LEU A 572 21.74 23.03 9.41
N VAL A 573 20.53 22.51 9.15
CA VAL A 573 19.28 23.27 9.18
C VAL A 573 18.88 23.62 10.62
N LYS A 574 18.98 22.69 11.58
CA LYS A 574 18.77 22.96 13.02
C LYS A 574 19.71 24.06 13.55
N LYS A 575 21.01 24.02 13.19
CA LYS A 575 21.98 25.08 13.57
C LYS A 575 21.67 26.45 12.94
N ARG A 576 21.08 26.50 11.74
CA ARG A 576 20.66 27.76 11.10
C ARG A 576 19.47 28.43 11.79
N LYS A 577 18.56 27.67 12.43
CA LYS A 577 17.44 28.20 13.21
C LYS A 577 17.87 28.63 14.62
N ALA A 578 18.81 27.91 15.26
CA ALA A 578 19.34 28.28 16.59
C ALA A 578 20.20 29.56 16.58
N GLY A 579 20.83 29.91 15.45
CA GLY A 579 21.60 31.15 15.28
C GLY A 579 20.78 32.41 14.95
N LYS A 580 19.45 32.36 15.07
CA LYS A 580 18.53 33.49 14.81
C LYS A 580 17.65 33.87 16.01
N LYS A 581 18.05 33.53 17.24
CA LYS A 581 17.51 34.14 18.47
C LYS A 581 18.46 35.18 19.02
#